data_AF-G4FKR6-F1
#
_entry.id   AF-G4FKR6-F1
#
_cell.length_a   1.000
_cell.length_b   1.000
_cell.length_c   1.000
_cell.angle_alpha   90.00
_cell.angle_beta   90.00
_cell.angle_gamma   90.00
#
_symmetry.space_group_name_H-M   'P 1'
#
loop_
_entity.id
_entity.type
_entity.pdbx_description
1 polymer ?
#
loop_
_entity_poly.entity_id
_entity_poly.type
_entity_poly.pdbx_seq_one_letter_code
_entity_poly.pdbx_strand_id
1 'polypeptide(L)'
;MTSFSQLPGEPSEAFEQLVLHRAFGPSRQLSQTADVVGCSESTLRRRAEQWQWAERLEAYDSSVLKKVSEARTTEDLARYALRLETFRQEQLARARSVAERADELLALVERSLKHHLEAGTVLQGRELPSVMAAACKALEGAMNIEAAALGVAAFLENEALSISTKKRL
;
A
#
# COMPACT_ATOMS: atom_id res chain seq x y z
N MET A 1 12.19 -24.43 0.60
CA MET A 1 12.09 -24.41 2.08
C MET A 1 13.34 -25.08 2.62
N THR A 2 14.28 -24.33 3.20
CA THR A 2 15.41 -24.93 3.92
C THR A 2 14.86 -25.55 5.20
N SER A 3 14.61 -26.86 5.16
CA SER A 3 14.26 -27.62 6.35
C SER A 3 15.48 -27.62 7.27
N PHE A 4 15.34 -27.09 8.49
CA PHE A 4 16.40 -27.16 9.48
C PHE A 4 16.41 -28.58 10.07
N SER A 5 17.01 -29.51 9.33
CA SER A 5 17.00 -30.94 9.62
C SER A 5 18.36 -31.43 10.10
N GLN A 6 18.33 -32.55 10.82
CA GLN A 6 19.52 -33.30 11.23
C GLN A 6 20.33 -33.74 10.01
N LEU A 7 21.66 -33.64 10.09
CA LEU A 7 22.55 -34.11 9.03
C LEU A 7 22.71 -35.63 9.06
N PRO A 8 22.98 -36.30 7.92
CA PRO A 8 23.31 -37.72 7.91
C PRO A 8 24.52 -38.02 8.80
N GLY A 9 24.36 -38.93 9.75
CA GLY A 9 25.41 -39.31 10.71
C GLY A 9 25.59 -38.36 11.90
N GLU A 10 24.87 -37.24 11.96
CA GLU A 10 24.84 -36.36 13.13
C GLU A 10 24.17 -37.11 14.29
N PRO A 11 24.80 -37.23 15.48
CA PRO A 11 24.14 -37.79 16.64
C PRO A 11 22.91 -36.97 17.01
N SER A 12 21.80 -37.63 17.38
CA SER A 12 20.56 -36.93 17.77
C SER A 12 20.79 -35.94 18.90
N GLU A 13 21.63 -36.29 19.87
CA GLU A 13 22.03 -35.40 20.96
C GLU A 13 22.69 -34.11 20.45
N ALA A 14 23.57 -34.19 19.45
CA ALA A 14 24.22 -33.02 18.87
C ALA A 14 23.21 -32.14 18.11
N PHE A 15 22.26 -32.77 17.40
CA PHE A 15 21.20 -32.03 16.73
C PHE A 15 20.23 -31.37 17.71
N GLU A 16 19.85 -32.03 18.80
CA GLU A 16 19.01 -31.47 19.85
C GLU A 16 19.67 -30.23 20.49
N GLN A 17 20.98 -30.29 20.73
CA GLN A 17 21.74 -29.16 21.24
C GLN A 17 21.80 -28.00 20.25
N LEU A 18 21.90 -28.28 18.95
CA LEU A 18 21.79 -27.25 17.90
C LEU A 18 20.40 -26.60 17.90
N VAL A 19 19.34 -27.40 17.99
CA VAL A 19 17.95 -26.91 18.02
C VAL A 19 17.73 -26.02 19.25
N LEU A 20 18.27 -26.41 20.40
CA LEU A 20 18.26 -25.60 21.62
C LEU A 20 19.08 -24.32 21.44
N HIS A 21 20.29 -24.41 20.88
CA HIS A 21 21.15 -23.27 20.63
C HIS A 21 20.48 -22.22 19.71
N ARG A 22 19.79 -22.69 18.67
CA ARG A 22 18.97 -21.87 17.77
C ARG A 22 17.86 -21.12 18.52
N ALA A 23 17.24 -21.74 19.53
CA ALA A 23 16.13 -21.16 20.27
C ALA A 23 16.52 -19.90 21.07
N PHE A 24 17.80 -19.70 21.36
CA PHE A 24 18.31 -18.46 21.97
C PHE A 24 18.38 -17.27 20.99
N GLY A 25 18.12 -17.49 19.70
CA GLY A 25 18.02 -16.42 18.70
C GLY A 25 19.37 -15.91 18.18
N PRO A 26 19.41 -14.73 17.53
CA PRO A 26 20.60 -14.20 16.84
C PRO A 26 21.76 -13.85 17.76
N SER A 27 21.49 -13.51 19.03
CA SER A 27 22.49 -13.17 20.05
C SER A 27 22.89 -14.36 20.93
N ARG A 28 22.63 -15.59 20.47
CA ARG A 28 22.97 -16.85 21.13
C ARG A 28 24.46 -16.94 21.45
N GLN A 29 24.79 -17.46 22.61
CA GLN A 29 26.16 -17.76 23.03
C GLN A 29 26.31 -19.24 23.36
N LEU A 30 27.47 -19.83 23.05
CA LEU A 30 27.73 -21.24 23.34
C LEU A 30 27.74 -21.52 24.84
N SER A 31 28.18 -20.57 25.66
CA SER A 31 28.15 -20.62 27.13
C SER A 31 26.74 -20.87 27.66
N GLN A 32 25.75 -20.10 27.18
CA GLN A 32 24.34 -20.25 27.58
C GLN A 32 23.79 -21.65 27.26
N THR A 33 24.19 -22.21 26.13
CA THR A 33 23.77 -23.57 25.74
C THR A 33 24.52 -24.63 26.55
N ALA A 34 25.80 -24.41 26.84
CA ALA A 34 26.63 -25.29 27.65
C ALA A 34 26.03 -25.45 29.07
N ASP A 35 25.62 -24.33 29.67
CA ASP A 35 24.99 -24.28 31.00
C ASP A 35 23.68 -25.08 31.04
N VAL A 36 22.83 -24.94 30.03
CA VAL A 36 21.52 -25.63 29.97
C VAL A 36 21.67 -27.12 29.71
N VAL A 37 22.62 -27.51 28.85
CA VAL A 37 22.83 -28.90 28.46
C VAL A 37 23.70 -29.66 29.48
N GLY A 38 24.39 -28.95 30.37
CA GLY A 38 25.25 -29.55 31.39
C GLY A 38 26.56 -30.09 30.81
N CYS A 39 27.10 -29.47 29.77
CA CYS A 39 28.37 -29.84 29.15
C CYS A 39 29.32 -28.64 29.05
N SER A 40 30.60 -28.88 28.77
CA SER A 40 31.56 -27.78 28.63
C SER A 40 31.35 -27.01 27.32
N GLU A 41 31.59 -25.70 27.34
CA GLU A 41 31.57 -24.88 26.13
C GLU A 41 32.54 -25.40 25.05
N SER A 42 33.69 -25.96 25.48
CA SER A 42 34.66 -26.59 24.58
C SER A 42 34.08 -27.81 23.83
N THR A 43 33.22 -28.58 24.49
CA THR A 43 32.54 -29.74 23.87
C THR A 43 31.54 -29.27 22.83
N LEU A 44 30.75 -28.23 23.16
CA LEU A 44 29.82 -27.63 22.20
C LEU A 44 30.53 -26.98 21.03
N ARG A 45 31.65 -26.28 21.25
CA ARG A 45 32.43 -25.67 20.17
C ARG A 45 32.93 -26.71 19.18
N ARG A 46 33.48 -27.82 19.67
CA ARG A 46 33.89 -28.95 18.81
C ARG A 46 32.72 -29.53 18.02
N ARG A 47 31.56 -29.73 18.66
CA ARG A 47 30.34 -30.22 17.98
C ARG A 47 29.83 -29.21 16.95
N ALA A 48 29.88 -27.92 17.27
CA ALA A 48 29.45 -26.84 16.41
C ALA A 48 30.30 -26.74 15.13
N GLU A 49 31.61 -26.91 15.26
CA GLU A 49 32.53 -27.00 14.12
C GLU A 49 32.28 -28.28 13.31
N GLN A 50 32.23 -29.43 13.97
CA GLN A 50 32.05 -30.74 13.32
C GLN A 50 30.76 -30.84 12.50
N TRP A 51 29.66 -30.26 13.00
CA TRP A 51 28.33 -30.34 12.40
C TRP A 51 27.87 -29.01 11.77
N GLN A 52 28.82 -28.10 11.51
CA GLN A 52 28.63 -26.87 10.76
C GLN A 52 27.47 -26.01 11.28
N TRP A 53 27.39 -25.85 12.59
CA TRP A 53 26.29 -25.12 13.22
C TRP A 53 26.21 -23.67 12.74
N ALA A 54 27.35 -23.00 12.57
CA ALA A 54 27.40 -21.60 12.15
C ALA A 54 26.68 -21.39 10.80
N GLU A 55 27.03 -22.16 9.77
CA GLU A 55 26.43 -22.06 8.44
C GLU A 55 24.93 -22.40 8.46
N ARG A 56 24.55 -23.45 9.18
CA ARG A 56 23.15 -23.86 9.31
C ARG A 56 22.30 -22.80 9.99
N LEU A 57 22.83 -22.19 11.05
CA LEU A 57 22.14 -21.14 11.80
C LEU A 57 22.08 -19.83 11.02
N GLU A 58 23.14 -19.46 10.31
CA GLU A 58 23.14 -18.29 9.42
C GLU A 58 22.12 -18.43 8.28
N ALA A 59 22.06 -19.61 7.65
CA ALA A 59 21.06 -19.89 6.63
C ALA A 59 19.62 -19.84 7.20
N TYR A 60 19.42 -20.35 8.42
CA TYR A 60 18.14 -20.26 9.12
C TYR A 60 17.77 -18.80 9.41
N ASP A 61 18.64 -18.06 10.10
CA ASP A 61 18.42 -16.67 10.51
C ASP A 61 18.14 -15.77 9.30
N SER A 62 18.91 -15.93 8.22
CA SER A 62 18.71 -15.21 6.95
C SER A 62 17.35 -15.51 6.33
N SER A 63 16.92 -16.78 6.34
CA SER A 63 15.60 -17.16 5.82
C SER A 63 14.45 -16.59 6.66
N VAL A 64 14.62 -16.50 7.98
CA VAL A 64 13.63 -15.92 8.90
C VAL A 64 13.54 -14.41 8.70
N LEU A 65 14.69 -13.71 8.65
CA LEU A 65 14.74 -12.27 8.36
C LEU A 65 14.08 -11.94 7.02
N LYS A 66 14.36 -12.73 5.97
CA LYS A 66 13.73 -12.57 4.66
C LYS A 66 12.20 -12.69 4.76
N LYS A 67 11.68 -13.74 5.39
CA LYS A 67 10.22 -13.91 5.60
C LYS A 67 9.59 -12.76 6.38
N VAL A 68 10.26 -12.28 7.42
CA VAL A 68 9.77 -11.14 8.22
C VAL A 68 9.74 -9.86 7.37
N SER A 69 10.76 -9.63 6.54
CA SER A 69 10.78 -8.48 5.62
C SER A 69 9.68 -8.56 4.55
N GLU A 70 9.46 -9.75 3.97
CA GLU A 70 8.40 -10.01 2.99
C GLU A 70 6.99 -9.86 3.59
N ALA A 71 6.79 -10.33 4.82
CA ALA A 71 5.54 -10.14 5.53
C ALA A 71 5.25 -8.64 5.78
N ARG A 72 6.26 -7.88 6.24
CA ARG A 72 6.14 -6.43 6.43
C ARG A 72 5.82 -5.70 5.14
N THR A 73 6.51 -6.01 4.04
CA THR A 73 6.20 -5.38 2.74
C THR A 73 4.80 -5.74 2.26
N THR A 74 4.33 -6.97 2.48
CA THR A 74 2.96 -7.38 2.10
C THR A 74 1.91 -6.63 2.92
N GLU A 75 2.10 -6.51 4.23
CA GLU A 75 1.22 -5.74 5.11
C GLU A 75 1.20 -4.25 4.75
N ASP A 76 2.36 -3.67 4.46
CA ASP A 76 2.47 -2.27 4.05
C ASP A 76 1.81 -2.01 2.69
N LEU A 77 1.96 -2.94 1.73
CA LEU A 77 1.27 -2.87 0.44
C LEU A 77 -0.25 -2.98 0.61
N ALA A 78 -0.74 -3.89 1.45
CA ALA A 78 -2.16 -4.02 1.73
C ALA A 78 -2.72 -2.75 2.39
N ARG A 79 -1.99 -2.16 3.34
CA ARG A 79 -2.35 -0.89 4.00
C ARG A 79 -2.38 0.27 3.01
N TYR A 80 -1.40 0.32 2.11
CA TYR A 80 -1.35 1.35 1.07
C TYR A 80 -2.53 1.22 0.10
N ALA A 81 -2.86 0.01 -0.34
CA ALA A 81 -4.01 -0.26 -1.21
C ALA A 81 -5.33 0.19 -0.56
N LEU A 82 -5.53 -0.10 0.73
CA LEU A 82 -6.70 0.34 1.47
C LEU A 82 -6.80 1.87 1.57
N ARG A 83 -5.67 2.55 1.84
CA ARG A 83 -5.60 4.02 1.87
C ARG A 83 -5.94 4.63 0.52
N LEU A 84 -5.42 4.06 -0.56
CA LEU A 84 -5.70 4.52 -1.92
C LEU A 84 -7.19 4.40 -2.25
N GLU A 85 -7.81 3.27 -1.90
CA GLU A 85 -9.24 3.06 -2.13
C GLU A 85 -10.10 4.04 -1.32
N THR A 86 -9.76 4.23 -0.04
CA THR A 86 -10.44 5.21 0.82
C THR A 86 -10.34 6.62 0.23
N PHE A 87 -9.14 7.02 -0.21
CA PHE A 87 -8.94 8.31 -0.85
C PHE A 87 -9.77 8.47 -2.12
N ARG A 88 -9.85 7.44 -2.98
CA ARG A 88 -10.70 7.47 -4.19
C ARG A 88 -12.17 7.67 -3.84
N GLN A 89 -12.67 6.95 -2.84
CA GLN A 89 -14.06 7.08 -2.38
C GLN A 89 -14.35 8.48 -1.85
N GLU A 90 -13.43 9.06 -1.07
CA GLU A 90 -13.56 10.44 -0.59
C GLU A 90 -13.57 11.46 -1.74
N GLN A 91 -12.72 11.29 -2.76
CA GLN A 91 -12.71 12.18 -3.93
C GLN A 91 -14.02 12.09 -4.72
N LEU A 92 -14.56 10.87 -4.92
CA LEU A 92 -15.87 10.68 -5.56
C LEU A 92 -16.99 11.34 -4.76
N ALA A 93 -16.99 11.20 -3.44
CA ALA A 93 -17.98 11.85 -2.58
C ALA A 93 -17.89 13.39 -2.67
N ARG A 94 -16.67 13.95 -2.70
CA ARG A 94 -16.47 15.39 -2.89
C ARG A 94 -16.95 15.86 -4.25
N ALA A 95 -16.62 15.14 -5.33
CA ALA A 95 -17.08 15.47 -6.68
C ALA A 95 -18.61 15.54 -6.75
N ARG A 96 -19.30 14.53 -6.22
CA ARG A 96 -20.77 14.50 -6.14
C ARG A 96 -21.33 15.69 -5.38
N SER A 97 -20.78 16.00 -4.21
CA SER A 97 -21.23 17.15 -3.41
C SER A 97 -21.04 18.50 -4.13
N VAL A 98 -19.95 18.65 -4.88
CA VAL A 98 -19.72 19.86 -5.69
C VAL A 98 -20.71 19.94 -6.85
N ALA A 99 -20.98 18.82 -7.53
CA ALA A 99 -21.96 18.75 -8.61
C ALA A 99 -23.37 19.09 -8.12
N GLU A 100 -23.82 18.47 -7.01
CA GLU A 100 -25.12 18.75 -6.40
C GLU A 100 -25.31 20.24 -6.08
N ARG A 101 -24.30 20.89 -5.49
CA ARG A 101 -24.35 22.34 -5.20
C ARG A 101 -24.37 23.20 -6.46
N ALA A 102 -23.67 22.77 -7.51
CA ALA A 102 -23.70 23.48 -8.78
C ALA A 102 -25.10 23.37 -9.43
N ASP A 103 -25.72 22.20 -9.36
CA ASP A 103 -27.10 21.99 -9.84
C ASP A 103 -28.11 22.85 -9.04
N GLU A 104 -27.95 22.94 -7.72
CA GLU A 104 -28.77 23.83 -6.88
C GLU A 104 -28.66 25.31 -7.29
N LEU A 105 -27.44 25.78 -7.58
CA LEU A 105 -27.20 27.14 -8.08
C LEU A 105 -27.84 27.36 -9.45
N LEU A 106 -27.72 26.40 -10.37
CA LEU A 106 -28.37 26.47 -11.68
C LEU A 106 -29.90 26.48 -11.56
N ALA A 107 -30.47 25.67 -10.68
CA ALA A 107 -31.92 25.65 -10.43
C ALA A 107 -32.43 26.96 -9.80
N LEU A 108 -31.61 27.63 -8.98
CA LEU A 108 -31.94 28.96 -8.45
C LEU A 108 -31.94 30.01 -9.57
N VAL A 109 -30.94 29.96 -10.45
CA VAL A 109 -30.87 30.82 -11.64
C VAL A 109 -32.09 30.59 -12.54
N GLU A 110 -32.43 29.33 -12.84
CA GLU A 110 -33.58 28.99 -13.69
C GLU A 110 -34.91 29.53 -13.11
N ARG A 111 -35.13 29.38 -11.81
CA ARG A 111 -36.33 29.91 -11.14
C ARG A 111 -36.40 31.43 -11.21
N SER A 112 -35.27 32.12 -11.03
CA SER A 112 -35.20 33.58 -11.16
C SER A 112 -35.53 34.01 -12.59
N LEU A 113 -34.95 33.35 -13.60
CA LEU A 113 -35.25 33.62 -15.01
C LEU A 113 -36.74 33.46 -15.34
N LYS A 114 -37.36 32.37 -14.89
CA LYS A 114 -38.79 32.11 -15.08
C LYS A 114 -39.66 33.20 -14.46
N HIS A 115 -39.36 33.58 -13.21
CA HIS A 115 -40.11 34.63 -12.52
C HIS A 115 -40.05 35.98 -13.26
N HIS A 116 -38.87 36.37 -13.75
CA HIS A 116 -38.72 37.61 -14.51
C HIS A 116 -39.46 37.60 -15.85
N LEU A 117 -39.44 36.47 -16.56
CA LEU A 117 -40.20 36.27 -17.80
C LEU A 117 -41.71 36.38 -17.57
N GLU A 118 -42.23 35.72 -16.53
CA GLU A 118 -43.65 35.76 -16.16
C GLU A 118 -44.10 37.17 -15.74
N ALA A 119 -43.24 37.90 -15.03
CA ALA A 119 -43.52 39.28 -14.60
C ALA A 119 -43.38 40.32 -15.72
N GLY A 120 -42.91 39.93 -16.92
CA GLY A 120 -42.63 40.86 -18.03
C GLY A 120 -41.53 41.87 -17.70
N THR A 121 -40.66 41.53 -16.75
CA THR A 121 -39.59 42.42 -16.26
C THR A 121 -38.25 42.08 -16.90
N VAL A 122 -37.41 43.10 -17.10
CA VAL A 122 -36.04 42.90 -17.58
C VAL A 122 -35.15 42.56 -16.40
N LEU A 123 -34.41 41.46 -16.51
CA LEU A 123 -33.39 41.08 -15.54
C LEU A 123 -32.31 42.16 -15.45
N GLN A 124 -32.08 42.71 -14.27
CA GLN A 124 -30.87 43.50 -14.00
C GLN A 124 -29.69 42.54 -13.86
N GLY A 125 -29.18 42.10 -15.02
CA GLY A 125 -28.31 40.95 -15.21
C GLY A 125 -26.84 41.13 -14.82
N ARG A 126 -26.56 41.67 -13.62
CA ARG A 126 -25.16 41.82 -13.19
C ARG A 126 -24.59 40.56 -12.55
N GLU A 127 -25.40 39.78 -11.82
CA GLU A 127 -24.91 38.63 -11.05
C GLU A 127 -25.16 37.28 -11.75
N LEU A 128 -26.17 37.20 -12.62
CA LEU A 128 -26.55 35.99 -13.35
C LEU A 128 -25.40 35.33 -14.14
N PRO A 129 -24.64 36.06 -14.98
CA PRO A 129 -23.53 35.47 -15.72
C PRO A 129 -22.44 34.91 -14.80
N SER A 130 -22.19 35.58 -13.67
CA SER A 130 -21.17 35.16 -12.70
C SER A 130 -21.57 33.88 -11.95
N VAL A 131 -22.85 33.75 -11.58
CA VAL A 131 -23.37 32.56 -10.91
C VAL A 131 -23.41 31.36 -11.86
N MET A 132 -23.85 31.56 -13.11
CA MET A 132 -23.79 30.49 -14.13
C MET A 132 -22.37 30.06 -14.42
N ALA A 133 -21.43 31.00 -14.61
CA ALA A 133 -20.03 30.67 -14.85
C ALA A 133 -19.40 29.92 -13.68
N ALA A 134 -19.72 30.32 -12.43
CA ALA A 134 -19.26 29.62 -11.24
C ALA A 134 -19.82 28.19 -11.17
N ALA A 135 -21.11 27.99 -11.47
CA ALA A 135 -21.74 26.68 -11.48
C ALA A 135 -21.18 25.75 -12.57
N CYS A 136 -21.04 26.23 -13.81
CA CYS A 136 -20.41 25.47 -14.89
C CYS A 136 -18.97 25.08 -14.53
N LYS A 137 -18.19 26.00 -13.96
CA LYS A 137 -16.82 25.73 -13.53
C LYS A 137 -16.75 24.75 -12.36
N ALA A 138 -17.72 24.78 -11.45
CA ALA A 138 -17.85 23.81 -10.37
C ALA A 138 -18.17 22.40 -10.91
N LEU A 139 -19.06 22.29 -11.91
CA LEU A 139 -19.36 21.03 -12.59
C LEU A 139 -18.13 20.45 -13.32
N GLU A 140 -17.42 21.28 -14.09
CA GLU A 140 -16.16 20.87 -14.72
C GLU A 140 -15.13 20.41 -13.69
N GLY A 141 -15.03 21.13 -12.56
CA GLY A 141 -14.18 20.75 -11.43
C GLY A 141 -14.57 19.40 -10.83
N ALA A 142 -15.86 19.15 -10.62
CA ALA A 142 -16.37 17.87 -10.12
C ALA A 142 -16.05 16.72 -11.08
N MET A 143 -16.28 16.90 -12.39
CA MET A 143 -15.97 15.91 -13.41
C MET A 143 -14.47 15.58 -13.46
N ASN A 144 -13.60 16.59 -13.31
CA ASN A 144 -12.15 16.37 -13.29
C ASN A 144 -11.71 15.60 -12.04
N ILE A 145 -12.30 15.88 -10.87
CA ILE A 145 -12.03 15.14 -9.63
C ILE A 145 -12.50 13.69 -9.76
N GLU A 146 -13.67 13.45 -10.35
CA GLU A 146 -14.19 12.10 -10.60
C GLU A 146 -13.31 11.33 -11.59
N ALA A 147 -12.88 11.95 -12.69
CA ALA A 147 -11.96 11.34 -13.66
C ALA A 147 -10.60 10.98 -13.03
N ALA A 148 -10.09 11.82 -12.13
CA ALA A 148 -8.86 11.56 -11.38
C ALA A 148 -9.05 10.40 -10.38
N ALA A 149 -10.19 10.35 -9.66
CA ALA A 149 -10.50 9.30 -8.70
C ALA A 149 -10.66 7.93 -9.35
N LEU A 150 -11.30 7.87 -10.51
CA LEU A 150 -11.47 6.66 -11.32
C LEU A 150 -10.17 6.24 -12.05
N GLY A 151 -9.13 7.07 -12.01
CA GLY A 151 -7.88 6.82 -12.72
C GLY A 151 -7.98 6.96 -14.25
N VAL A 152 -9.08 7.50 -14.77
CA VAL A 152 -9.31 7.70 -16.21
C VAL A 152 -8.27 8.66 -16.81
N ALA A 153 -7.83 9.67 -16.05
CA ALA A 153 -6.74 10.56 -16.47
C ALA A 153 -5.41 9.81 -16.72
N ALA A 154 -5.08 8.84 -15.87
CA ALA A 154 -3.86 8.03 -16.01
C ALA A 154 -3.95 7.01 -17.18
N PHE A 155 -5.15 6.56 -17.53
CA PHE A 155 -5.38 5.76 -18.73
C PHE A 155 -5.24 6.58 -20.02
N LEU A 156 -5.82 7.79 -20.06
CA LEU A 156 -5.78 8.66 -21.24
C LEU A 156 -4.36 9.19 -21.53
N GLU A 157 -3.55 9.49 -20.51
CA GLU A 157 -2.15 9.91 -20.69
C GLU A 157 -1.26 8.78 -21.23
N ASN A 158 -1.45 7.54 -20.74
CA ASN A 158 -0.72 6.37 -21.25
C ASN A 158 -1.11 6.01 -22.68
N GLU A 159 -2.38 6.16 -23.05
CA GLU A 159 -2.86 5.90 -24.39
C GLU A 159 -2.34 6.95 -25.40
N ALA A 160 -2.31 8.23 -25.01
CA ALA A 160 -1.73 9.31 -25.80
C ALA A 160 -0.22 9.11 -26.06
N LEU A 161 0.52 8.63 -25.06
CA LEU A 161 1.94 8.26 -25.21
C LEU A 161 2.12 7.06 -26.16
N SER A 162 1.29 6.03 -26.04
CA SER A 162 1.33 4.82 -26.91
C SER A 162 1.06 5.14 -28.38
N ILE A 163 0.11 6.03 -28.66
CA ILE A 163 -0.23 6.47 -30.02
C ILE A 163 0.90 7.31 -30.63
N SER A 164 1.57 8.13 -29.82
CA SER A 164 2.72 8.94 -30.25
C SER A 164 3.94 8.09 -30.63
N THR A 165 4.17 6.98 -29.92
CA THR A 165 5.24 6.03 -30.25
C THR A 165 4.96 5.25 -31.54
N LYS A 166 3.69 4.90 -31.80
CA LYS A 166 3.28 4.19 -33.03
C LYS A 166 3.30 5.07 -34.30
N LYS A 167 3.30 6.40 -34.18
CA LYS A 167 3.41 7.33 -35.33
C LYS A 167 4.86 7.66 -35.71
N ARG A 168 5.86 7.18 -34.97
CA ARG A 168 7.30 7.42 -35.23
C ARG A 168 8.06 6.21 -35.77
N LEU A 169 7.35 5.13 -36.11
CA LEU A 169 7.86 3.96 -36.84
C LEU A 169 7.15 3.88 -38.18
#